data_AF-A0A941PLW3-F1
#
_entry.id   AF-A0A941PLW3-F1
#
_cell.length_a   1.000
_cell.length_b   1.000
_cell.length_c   1.000
_cell.angle_alpha   90.00
_cell.angle_beta   90.00
_cell.angle_gamma   90.00
#
_symmetry.space_group_name_H-M   'P 1'
#
loop_
_entity.id
_entity.type
_entity.pdbx_description
1 polymer ?
#
loop_
_entity_poly.entity_id
_entity_poly.type
_entity_poly.pdbx_seq_one_letter_code
_entity_poly.pdbx_strand_id
1 'polypeptide(L)'
;MKTRLSLLALSTALSTLWLPALQAQADTARIGVAAAVRNQVTASQASQDRPLVVGAGIFQDETIRTGVNSVAQLLFADQTTLSVGPRSEVRLDRYVYDPHQSVGDVAISLSTGALRFITGSQDPHSYSIRTPVATIGVRGTIVDFLFINGRAFAILDEGRAQFTLENGRVVELNEPGTALEFFSDGTSSPPMTWRGRYEAGQRATSFPLYGNAFADMPEREGGDTNDHSNHTDELQARNTTPPSPPVTPPPPPPPPVSPPPPPPPPPP
;
A
#
# COMPACT_ATOMS: atom_id res chain seq x y z
N MET A 1 -72.91 16.41 -50.17
CA MET A 1 -72.07 15.61 -51.11
C MET A 1 -70.77 15.24 -50.38
N LYS A 2 -70.20 14.03 -50.53
CA LYS A 2 -69.11 13.67 -51.47
C LYS A 2 -68.04 14.80 -51.58
N THR A 3 -66.74 14.55 -51.38
CA THR A 3 -65.94 13.33 -51.60
C THR A 3 -65.02 12.94 -50.42
N ARG A 4 -64.54 11.68 -50.41
CA ARG A 4 -63.33 11.26 -49.68
C ARG A 4 -62.18 11.14 -50.68
N LEU A 5 -60.96 11.45 -50.26
CA LEU A 5 -59.74 11.17 -51.02
C LEU A 5 -58.78 10.37 -50.13
N SER A 6 -58.22 9.29 -50.66
CA SER A 6 -57.29 8.41 -49.94
C SER A 6 -56.00 8.30 -50.74
N LEU A 7 -54.88 8.67 -50.13
CA LEU A 7 -53.55 8.39 -50.69
C LEU A 7 -53.04 7.05 -50.16
N LEU A 8 -52.51 6.23 -51.06
CA LEU A 8 -51.77 5.02 -50.68
C LEU A 8 -50.40 5.42 -50.14
N ALA A 9 -50.02 4.88 -48.98
CA ALA A 9 -48.64 4.86 -48.54
C ALA A 9 -47.94 3.62 -49.12
N LEU A 10 -46.89 3.84 -49.92
CA LEU A 10 -46.09 2.76 -50.49
C LEU A 10 -44.82 2.58 -49.65
N SER A 11 -44.78 1.54 -48.81
CA SER A 11 -43.66 1.26 -47.90
C SER A 11 -42.76 0.16 -48.45
N THR A 12 -41.50 0.51 -48.76
CA THR A 12 -40.46 -0.43 -49.22
C THR A 12 -39.64 -0.94 -48.03
N ALA A 13 -39.99 -2.13 -47.53
CA ALA A 13 -39.32 -2.76 -46.39
C ALA A 13 -37.94 -3.33 -46.75
N LEU A 14 -36.90 -2.50 -46.67
CA LEU A 14 -35.51 -2.93 -46.85
C LEU A 14 -35.03 -3.69 -45.60
N SER A 15 -35.00 -5.03 -45.67
CA SER A 15 -34.64 -5.89 -44.55
C SER A 15 -33.11 -5.99 -44.39
N THR A 16 -32.55 -5.29 -43.40
CA THR A 16 -31.12 -5.40 -43.05
C THR A 16 -30.86 -6.65 -42.22
N LEU A 17 -29.96 -7.50 -42.71
CA LEU A 17 -29.57 -8.74 -42.01
C LEU A 17 -28.60 -8.41 -40.88
N TRP A 18 -29.06 -8.50 -39.63
CA TRP A 18 -28.25 -8.19 -38.45
C TRP A 18 -27.35 -9.38 -38.10
N LEU A 19 -26.08 -9.38 -38.55
CA LEU A 19 -25.09 -10.31 -38.04
C LEU A 19 -24.68 -9.89 -36.61
N PRO A 20 -24.81 -10.75 -35.60
CA PRO A 20 -24.23 -10.47 -34.28
C PRO A 20 -22.70 -10.51 -34.40
N ALA A 21 -22.04 -9.39 -34.05
CA ALA A 21 -20.59 -9.36 -33.98
C ALA A 21 -20.11 -10.25 -32.82
N LEU A 22 -19.44 -11.36 -33.15
CA LEU A 22 -18.87 -12.26 -32.15
C LEU A 22 -17.66 -11.58 -31.49
N GLN A 23 -17.89 -10.86 -30.40
CA GLN A 23 -16.82 -10.19 -29.67
C GLN A 23 -15.92 -11.24 -29.02
N ALA A 24 -14.69 -11.37 -29.53
CA ALA A 24 -13.67 -12.19 -28.90
C ALA A 24 -13.30 -11.57 -27.55
N GLN A 25 -13.74 -12.21 -26.46
CA GLN A 25 -13.25 -11.91 -25.12
C GLN A 25 -11.79 -12.33 -25.06
N ALA A 26 -10.88 -11.37 -24.89
CA ALA A 26 -9.48 -11.66 -24.67
C ALA A 26 -9.31 -12.26 -23.27
N ASP A 27 -9.00 -13.55 -23.19
CA ASP A 27 -8.58 -14.20 -21.95
C ASP A 27 -7.34 -13.46 -21.43
N THR A 28 -7.56 -12.62 -20.43
CA THR A 28 -6.52 -11.73 -19.93
C THR A 28 -5.61 -12.52 -18.99
N ALA A 29 -4.30 -12.46 -19.21
CA ALA A 29 -3.36 -13.34 -18.54
C ALA A 29 -3.45 -13.22 -17.00
N ARG A 30 -3.45 -14.37 -16.31
CA ARG A 30 -3.31 -14.43 -14.85
C ARG A 30 -1.84 -14.22 -14.48
N ILE A 31 -1.57 -13.24 -13.64
CA ILE A 31 -0.21 -12.79 -13.32
C ILE A 31 0.23 -13.17 -11.89
N GLY A 32 -0.73 -13.58 -11.04
CA GLY A 32 -0.45 -13.94 -9.65
C GLY A 32 -1.66 -14.37 -8.82
N VAL A 33 -1.58 -14.10 -7.52
CA VAL A 33 -2.64 -14.28 -6.52
C VAL A 33 -2.71 -13.14 -5.51
N ALA A 34 -3.88 -12.92 -4.91
CA ALA A 34 -4.02 -12.21 -3.65
C ALA A 34 -3.56 -13.11 -2.48
N ALA A 35 -2.34 -12.90 -1.99
CA ALA A 35 -1.75 -13.64 -0.87
C ALA A 35 -2.38 -13.28 0.48
N ALA A 36 -2.80 -12.02 0.66
CA ALA A 36 -3.54 -11.56 1.82
C ALA A 36 -4.57 -10.48 1.45
N VAL A 37 -5.70 -10.44 2.16
CA VAL A 37 -6.73 -9.41 2.04
C VAL A 37 -7.28 -9.12 3.44
N ARG A 38 -7.48 -7.85 3.79
CA ARG A 38 -8.24 -7.42 4.98
C ARG A 38 -9.27 -6.36 4.61
N ASN A 39 -10.45 -6.49 5.21
CA ASN A 39 -11.60 -5.61 4.99
C ASN A 39 -12.01 -5.51 3.51
N GLN A 40 -12.46 -4.35 3.04
CA GLN A 40 -13.05 -4.16 1.71
C GLN A 40 -11.97 -3.93 0.65
N VAL A 41 -11.73 -4.93 -0.20
CA VAL A 41 -10.87 -4.83 -1.39
C VAL A 41 -11.63 -5.35 -2.60
N THR A 42 -11.58 -4.62 -3.72
CA THR A 42 -12.12 -5.08 -5.00
C THR A 42 -11.03 -5.13 -6.07
N ALA A 43 -11.24 -5.98 -7.07
CA ALA A 43 -10.54 -5.93 -8.34
C ALA A 43 -11.57 -5.55 -9.42
N SER A 44 -11.14 -4.79 -10.43
CA SER A 44 -11.99 -4.37 -11.55
C SER A 44 -11.29 -4.66 -12.88
N GLN A 45 -11.98 -5.33 -13.80
CA GLN A 45 -11.48 -5.61 -15.15
C GLN A 45 -12.58 -5.31 -16.16
N ALA A 46 -12.27 -4.56 -17.22
CA ALA A 46 -13.25 -4.15 -18.25
C ALA A 46 -14.58 -3.58 -17.67
N SER A 47 -14.48 -2.80 -16.59
CA SER A 47 -15.61 -2.24 -15.81
C SER A 47 -16.49 -3.26 -15.07
N GLN A 48 -16.01 -4.50 -14.86
CA GLN A 48 -16.63 -5.49 -13.98
C GLN A 48 -15.88 -5.55 -12.64
N ASP A 49 -16.51 -5.02 -11.59
CA ASP A 49 -15.98 -5.05 -10.22
C ASP A 49 -16.33 -6.39 -9.53
N ARG A 50 -15.32 -7.01 -8.91
CA ARG A 50 -15.43 -8.23 -8.09
C ARG A 50 -14.78 -8.01 -6.72
N PRO A 51 -15.29 -8.60 -5.62
CA PRO A 51 -14.54 -8.69 -4.37
C PRO A 51 -13.22 -9.44 -4.60
N LEU A 52 -12.11 -8.89 -4.07
CA LEU A 52 -10.85 -9.62 -4.01
C LEU A 52 -10.81 -10.42 -2.70
N VAL A 53 -10.44 -11.70 -2.77
CA VAL A 53 -10.35 -12.59 -1.60
C VAL A 53 -9.03 -13.35 -1.62
N VAL A 54 -8.58 -13.84 -0.46
CA VAL A 54 -7.33 -14.60 -0.34
C VAL A 54 -7.36 -15.83 -1.26
N GLY A 55 -6.26 -16.06 -1.99
CA GLY A 55 -6.12 -17.14 -2.97
C GLY A 55 -6.77 -16.86 -4.33
N ALA A 56 -7.56 -15.79 -4.49
CA ALA A 56 -8.07 -15.39 -5.80
C ALA A 56 -6.93 -15.05 -6.75
N GLY A 57 -7.10 -15.38 -8.04
CA GLY A 57 -6.20 -14.91 -9.09
C GLY A 57 -6.25 -13.38 -9.20
N ILE A 58 -5.12 -12.81 -9.62
CA ILE A 58 -5.05 -11.46 -10.19
C ILE A 58 -4.55 -11.57 -11.63
N PHE A 59 -5.01 -10.64 -12.46
CA PHE A 59 -4.82 -10.65 -13.90
C PHE A 59 -4.21 -9.33 -14.37
N GLN A 60 -3.62 -9.31 -15.57
CA GLN A 60 -3.19 -8.05 -16.18
C GLN A 60 -4.38 -7.12 -16.40
N ASP A 61 -4.13 -5.83 -16.48
CA ASP A 61 -5.10 -4.76 -16.72
C ASP A 61 -6.18 -4.60 -15.63
N GLU A 62 -6.16 -5.44 -14.58
CA GLU A 62 -7.00 -5.24 -13.40
C GLU A 62 -6.60 -3.98 -12.62
N THR A 63 -7.61 -3.32 -12.07
CA THR A 63 -7.45 -2.22 -11.11
C THR A 63 -7.89 -2.70 -9.74
N ILE A 64 -6.98 -2.70 -8.77
CA ILE A 64 -7.19 -3.12 -7.39
C ILE A 64 -7.50 -1.89 -6.54
N ARG A 65 -8.63 -1.92 -5.83
CA ARG A 65 -9.14 -0.82 -5.00
C ARG A 65 -9.28 -1.26 -3.54
N THR A 66 -8.95 -0.35 -2.62
CA THR A 66 -8.95 -0.61 -1.17
C THR A 66 -9.75 0.46 -0.42
N GLY A 67 -10.62 0.03 0.48
CA GLY A 67 -11.36 0.92 1.38
C GLY A 67 -10.51 1.60 2.46
N VAL A 68 -11.17 2.42 3.28
CA VAL A 68 -10.57 3.29 4.32
C VAL A 68 -9.62 2.56 5.28
N ASN A 69 -9.97 1.33 5.68
CA ASN A 69 -9.19 0.49 6.60
C ASN A 69 -8.76 -0.84 5.94
N SER A 70 -8.68 -0.88 4.61
CA SER A 70 -8.46 -2.11 3.87
C SER A 70 -7.03 -2.21 3.34
N VAL A 71 -6.51 -3.44 3.27
CA VAL A 71 -5.16 -3.71 2.74
C VAL A 71 -5.16 -5.03 1.99
N ALA A 72 -4.32 -5.13 0.97
CA ALA A 72 -4.07 -6.36 0.23
C ALA A 72 -2.57 -6.62 0.10
N GLN A 73 -2.20 -7.89 -0.07
CA GLN A 73 -0.89 -8.30 -0.54
C GLN A 73 -1.08 -9.18 -1.78
N LEU A 74 -0.41 -8.80 -2.85
CA LEU A 74 -0.41 -9.47 -4.14
C LEU A 74 0.95 -10.13 -4.33
N LEU A 75 0.95 -11.39 -4.77
CA LEU A 75 2.14 -12.18 -5.09
C LEU A 75 2.07 -12.57 -6.57
N PHE A 76 3.07 -12.16 -7.33
CA PHE A 76 3.19 -12.40 -8.77
C PHE A 76 4.01 -13.68 -9.04
N ALA A 77 3.94 -14.20 -10.27
CA ALA A 77 4.58 -15.48 -10.64
C ALA A 77 6.13 -15.47 -10.59
N ASP A 78 6.75 -14.30 -10.66
CA ASP A 78 8.18 -14.02 -10.51
C ASP A 78 8.60 -13.76 -9.06
N GLN A 79 7.69 -13.98 -8.10
CA GLN A 79 7.85 -13.69 -6.67
C GLN A 79 7.82 -12.20 -6.29
N THR A 80 7.56 -11.27 -7.24
CA THR A 80 7.29 -9.86 -6.91
C THR A 80 6.14 -9.77 -5.92
N THR A 81 6.32 -8.93 -4.89
CA THR A 81 5.30 -8.69 -3.86
C THR A 81 4.88 -7.22 -3.88
N LEU A 82 3.59 -6.99 -4.07
CA LEU A 82 2.95 -5.68 -4.02
C LEU A 82 1.94 -5.66 -2.88
N SER A 83 2.25 -4.92 -1.81
CA SER A 83 1.25 -4.62 -0.78
C SER A 83 0.51 -3.35 -1.19
N VAL A 84 -0.82 -3.37 -1.16
CA VAL A 84 -1.68 -2.21 -1.44
C VAL A 84 -2.26 -1.72 -0.11
N GLY A 85 -1.97 -0.46 0.22
CA GLY A 85 -2.35 0.21 1.46
C GLY A 85 -3.78 0.74 1.45
N PRO A 86 -4.26 1.41 2.51
CA PRO A 86 -5.64 1.89 2.59
C PRO A 86 -5.93 3.09 1.69
N ARG A 87 -7.20 3.25 1.27
CA ARG A 87 -7.69 4.30 0.34
C ARG A 87 -6.98 4.32 -1.02
N SER A 88 -6.43 3.20 -1.47
CA SER A 88 -5.61 3.11 -2.69
C SER A 88 -6.36 2.58 -3.91
N GLU A 89 -5.93 3.04 -5.07
CA GLU A 89 -6.26 2.47 -6.39
C GLU A 89 -4.95 2.20 -7.15
N VAL A 90 -4.73 0.94 -7.54
CA VAL A 90 -3.53 0.49 -8.25
C VAL A 90 -3.93 -0.35 -9.48
N ARG A 91 -3.48 0.03 -10.67
CA ARG A 91 -3.67 -0.75 -11.90
C ARG A 91 -2.44 -1.59 -12.24
N LEU A 92 -2.68 -2.79 -12.74
CA LEU A 92 -1.69 -3.81 -13.09
C LEU A 92 -1.41 -3.77 -14.59
N ASP A 93 -0.84 -2.65 -15.07
CA ASP A 93 -0.72 -2.28 -16.48
C ASP A 93 -0.03 -3.32 -17.38
N ARG A 94 1.01 -3.98 -16.89
CA ARG A 94 1.75 -4.98 -17.67
C ARG A 94 2.43 -6.00 -16.78
N TYR A 95 2.43 -7.24 -17.26
CA TYR A 95 3.25 -8.30 -16.71
C TYR A 95 3.73 -9.27 -17.79
N VAL A 96 4.98 -9.11 -18.19
CA VAL A 96 5.73 -10.09 -19.00
C VAL A 96 6.65 -10.86 -18.07
N TYR A 97 6.58 -12.19 -18.13
CA TYR A 97 7.45 -13.10 -17.38
C TYR A 97 7.57 -14.44 -18.11
N ASP A 98 8.79 -14.93 -18.24
CA ASP A 98 9.09 -16.30 -18.64
C ASP A 98 10.20 -16.84 -17.70
N PRO A 99 9.97 -17.91 -16.92
CA PRO A 99 10.98 -18.47 -16.01
C PRO A 99 12.17 -19.12 -16.73
N HIS A 100 12.15 -19.20 -18.06
CA HIS A 100 13.22 -19.75 -18.90
C HIS A 100 13.96 -18.69 -19.74
N GLN A 101 13.55 -17.42 -19.68
CA GLN A 101 14.20 -16.32 -20.42
C GLN A 101 14.45 -15.10 -19.53
N SER A 102 15.56 -14.39 -19.77
CA SER A 102 15.87 -13.12 -19.07
C SER A 102 15.02 -11.93 -19.53
N VAL A 103 13.81 -12.18 -20.05
CA VAL A 103 12.90 -11.15 -20.60
C VAL A 103 11.71 -11.00 -19.66
N GLY A 104 11.55 -9.80 -19.11
CA GLY A 104 10.43 -9.43 -18.27
C GLY A 104 10.14 -7.94 -18.35
N ASP A 105 8.91 -7.56 -17.99
CA ASP A 105 8.43 -6.18 -17.90
C ASP A 105 7.24 -6.17 -16.95
N VAL A 106 7.40 -5.53 -15.79
CA VAL A 106 6.37 -5.34 -14.78
C VAL A 106 6.08 -3.84 -14.69
N ALA A 107 4.86 -3.46 -15.07
CA ALA A 107 4.38 -2.08 -14.96
C ALA A 107 3.12 -2.03 -14.11
N ILE A 108 3.13 -1.16 -13.10
CA ILE A 108 1.96 -0.84 -12.27
C ILE A 108 1.77 0.67 -12.16
N SER A 109 0.53 1.14 -12.02
CA SER A 109 0.19 2.56 -11.80
C SER A 109 -0.58 2.75 -10.50
N LEU A 110 -0.12 3.64 -9.62
CA LEU A 110 -0.78 4.06 -8.39
C LEU A 110 -1.53 5.39 -8.62
N SER A 111 -2.87 5.36 -8.71
CA SER A 111 -3.68 6.58 -8.90
C SER A 111 -3.79 7.42 -7.63
N THR A 112 -3.82 6.76 -6.46
CA THR A 112 -3.98 7.35 -5.12
C THR A 112 -3.71 6.29 -4.05
N GLY A 113 -3.41 6.72 -2.82
CA GLY A 113 -3.17 5.86 -1.66
C GLY A 113 -1.72 5.42 -1.52
N ALA A 114 -1.49 4.24 -0.96
CA ALA A 114 -0.16 3.72 -0.65
C ALA A 114 0.12 2.34 -1.24
N LEU A 115 1.39 2.04 -1.51
CA LEU A 115 1.85 0.68 -1.78
C LEU A 115 3.25 0.41 -1.22
N ARG A 116 3.57 -0.85 -0.97
CA ARG A 116 4.96 -1.34 -0.83
C ARG A 116 5.25 -2.26 -2.01
N PHE A 117 6.35 -2.00 -2.71
CA PHE A 117 6.82 -2.85 -3.80
C PHE A 117 8.12 -3.55 -3.39
N ILE A 118 8.18 -4.85 -3.66
CA ILE A 118 9.35 -5.72 -3.45
C ILE A 118 9.62 -6.42 -4.78
N THR A 119 10.77 -6.14 -5.39
CA THR A 119 11.18 -6.76 -6.66
C THR A 119 11.32 -8.27 -6.53
N GLY A 120 10.78 -9.02 -7.48
CA GLY A 120 10.95 -10.46 -7.61
C GLY A 120 12.25 -10.86 -8.31
N SER A 121 12.15 -11.92 -9.11
CA SER A 121 13.28 -12.67 -9.71
C SER A 121 13.64 -12.29 -11.16
N GLN A 122 12.98 -11.29 -11.76
CA GLN A 122 13.31 -10.81 -13.11
C GLN A 122 14.59 -9.96 -13.12
N ASP A 123 15.03 -9.52 -14.31
CA ASP A 123 16.14 -8.57 -14.39
C ASP A 123 15.76 -7.26 -13.66
N PRO A 124 16.66 -6.66 -12.86
CA PRO A 124 16.34 -5.45 -12.09
C PRO A 124 16.05 -4.18 -12.91
N HIS A 125 16.08 -4.23 -14.24
CA HIS A 125 15.60 -3.15 -15.12
C HIS A 125 14.19 -3.41 -15.68
N SER A 126 13.61 -4.59 -15.47
CA SER A 126 12.25 -4.96 -15.88
C SER A 126 11.15 -4.32 -15.03
N TYR A 127 11.49 -3.75 -13.87
CA TYR A 127 10.50 -3.26 -12.91
C TYR A 127 10.25 -1.75 -13.04
N SER A 128 9.01 -1.38 -13.35
CA SER A 128 8.55 0.01 -13.41
C SER A 128 7.27 0.27 -12.60
N ILE A 129 7.26 1.38 -11.86
CA ILE A 129 6.11 1.87 -11.09
C ILE A 129 5.76 3.25 -11.65
N ARG A 130 4.48 3.56 -11.80
CA ARG A 130 3.99 4.86 -12.29
C ARG A 130 3.11 5.51 -11.23
N THR A 131 3.25 6.82 -11.13
CA THR A 131 2.42 7.70 -10.29
C THR A 131 2.10 8.97 -11.10
N PRO A 132 1.08 9.75 -10.74
CA PRO A 132 0.75 11.02 -11.41
C PRO A 132 1.81 12.13 -11.33
N VAL A 133 3.02 11.87 -10.80
CA VAL A 133 4.13 12.85 -10.71
C VAL A 133 5.50 12.26 -11.11
N ALA A 134 5.66 10.94 -11.16
CA ALA A 134 6.91 10.27 -11.46
C ALA A 134 6.72 8.83 -12.01
N THR A 135 7.61 8.41 -12.91
CA THR A 135 7.87 7.00 -13.21
C THR A 135 9.12 6.55 -12.46
N ILE A 136 9.09 5.38 -11.82
CA ILE A 136 10.18 4.85 -11.01
C ILE A 136 10.68 3.54 -11.63
N GLY A 137 12.00 3.42 -11.81
CA GLY A 137 12.68 2.14 -12.03
C GLY A 137 13.29 1.63 -10.72
N VAL A 138 13.06 0.36 -10.38
CA VAL A 138 13.46 -0.23 -9.08
C VAL A 138 14.39 -1.43 -9.28
N ARG A 139 15.62 -1.33 -8.78
CA ARG A 139 16.70 -2.32 -9.00
C ARG A 139 17.06 -3.07 -7.72
N GLY A 140 16.40 -4.21 -7.49
CA GLY A 140 16.62 -5.08 -6.34
C GLY A 140 16.24 -4.39 -5.04
N THR A 141 14.96 -4.06 -4.89
CA THR A 141 14.50 -2.96 -4.03
C THR A 141 13.29 -3.34 -3.19
N ILE A 142 13.29 -2.91 -1.93
CA ILE A 142 12.08 -2.74 -1.12
C ILE A 142 11.84 -1.24 -1.02
N VAL A 143 10.72 -0.77 -1.57
CA VAL A 143 10.38 0.65 -1.63
C VAL A 143 8.90 0.87 -1.36
N ASP A 144 8.63 1.86 -0.53
CA ASP A 144 7.28 2.32 -0.21
C ASP A 144 6.91 3.55 -1.02
N PHE A 145 5.64 3.63 -1.38
CA PHE A 145 5.03 4.76 -2.06
C PHE A 145 3.76 5.21 -1.34
N LEU A 146 3.57 6.52 -1.28
CA LEU A 146 2.33 7.16 -0.84
C LEU A 146 2.06 8.33 -1.77
N PHE A 147 0.92 8.31 -2.47
CA PHE A 147 0.44 9.44 -3.27
C PHE A 147 -0.93 9.89 -2.77
N ILE A 148 -1.01 11.13 -2.28
CA ILE A 148 -2.22 11.71 -1.74
C ILE A 148 -2.20 13.23 -1.91
N ASN A 149 -3.34 13.81 -2.30
CA ASN A 149 -3.53 15.27 -2.46
C ASN A 149 -2.44 15.96 -3.31
N GLY A 150 -1.97 15.31 -4.38
CA GLY A 150 -0.96 15.87 -5.30
C GLY A 150 0.50 15.77 -4.82
N ARG A 151 0.75 15.20 -3.64
CA ARG A 151 2.09 14.94 -3.08
C ARG A 151 2.39 13.45 -3.18
N ALA A 152 3.57 13.08 -3.69
CA ALA A 152 4.07 11.71 -3.62
C ALA A 152 5.28 11.62 -2.68
N PHE A 153 5.38 10.50 -1.97
CA PHE A 153 6.56 10.12 -1.20
C PHE A 153 7.06 8.78 -1.73
N ALA A 154 8.37 8.67 -1.87
CA ALA A 154 9.06 7.39 -1.94
C ALA A 154 9.96 7.22 -0.71
N ILE A 155 9.97 6.03 -0.11
CA ILE A 155 10.84 5.68 1.02
C ILE A 155 11.58 4.40 0.65
N LEU A 156 12.91 4.41 0.75
CA LEU A 156 13.77 3.28 0.42
C LEU A 156 14.05 2.46 1.68
N ASP A 157 13.52 1.25 1.76
CA ASP A 157 13.76 0.30 2.86
C ASP A 157 15.00 -0.55 2.55
N GLU A 158 15.14 -1.04 1.31
CA GLU A 158 16.32 -1.75 0.81
C GLU A 158 16.60 -1.47 -0.68
N GLY A 159 17.86 -1.57 -1.11
CA GLY A 159 18.26 -1.52 -2.52
C GLY A 159 18.52 -0.12 -3.07
N ARG A 160 18.05 0.16 -4.29
CA ARG A 160 18.05 1.51 -4.91
C ARG A 160 16.85 1.73 -5.83
N ALA A 161 16.43 2.98 -5.98
CA ALA A 161 15.33 3.39 -6.86
C ALA A 161 15.71 4.65 -7.65
N GLN A 162 15.31 4.69 -8.93
CA GLN A 162 15.54 5.82 -9.83
C GLN A 162 14.20 6.41 -10.26
N PHE A 163 14.05 7.73 -10.13
CA PHE A 163 12.80 8.46 -10.30
C PHE A 163 12.93 9.43 -11.47
N THR A 164 12.17 9.20 -12.53
CA THR A 164 12.06 10.09 -13.68
C THR A 164 10.79 10.91 -13.54
N LEU A 165 10.94 12.22 -13.33
CA LEU A 165 9.84 13.17 -13.17
C LEU A 165 9.29 13.58 -14.55
N GLU A 166 8.10 14.18 -14.59
CA GLU A 166 7.46 14.59 -15.86
C GLU A 166 8.30 15.57 -16.69
N ASN A 167 9.11 16.41 -16.03
CA ASN A 167 10.06 17.32 -16.69
C ASN A 167 11.36 16.65 -17.19
N GLY A 168 11.42 15.31 -17.18
CA GLY A 168 12.57 14.52 -17.61
C GLY A 168 13.75 14.53 -16.64
N ARG A 169 13.67 15.24 -15.51
CA ARG A 169 14.71 15.21 -14.48
C ARG A 169 14.72 13.84 -13.81
N VAL A 170 15.90 13.23 -13.76
CA VAL A 170 16.14 11.98 -13.04
C VAL A 170 16.71 12.32 -11.66
N VAL A 171 16.16 11.66 -10.62
CA VAL A 171 16.69 11.67 -9.25
C VAL A 171 16.90 10.22 -8.81
N GLU A 172 17.89 9.95 -7.97
CA GLU A 172 18.14 8.61 -7.43
C GLU A 172 18.05 8.61 -5.91
N LEU A 173 17.54 7.51 -5.36
CA LEU A 173 17.54 7.20 -3.94
C LEU A 173 18.29 5.87 -3.80
N ASN A 174 19.43 5.89 -3.12
CA ASN A 174 20.40 4.80 -3.05
C ASN A 174 20.92 4.50 -1.64
N GLU A 175 20.42 5.22 -0.62
CA GLU A 175 20.72 5.01 0.79
C GLU A 175 19.47 4.48 1.52
N PRO A 176 19.45 3.21 1.94
CA PRO A 176 18.37 2.66 2.78
C PRO A 176 18.08 3.52 4.02
N GLY A 177 16.80 3.66 4.37
CA GLY A 177 16.34 4.57 5.42
C GLY A 177 16.23 6.03 4.98
N THR A 178 16.31 6.34 3.69
CA THR A 178 16.03 7.68 3.14
C THR A 178 14.67 7.75 2.42
N ALA A 179 14.16 8.97 2.28
CA ALA A 179 12.90 9.29 1.62
C ALA A 179 13.05 10.51 0.71
N LEU A 180 12.14 10.64 -0.24
CA LEU A 180 12.10 11.70 -1.25
C LEU A 180 10.64 12.12 -1.48
N GLU A 181 10.36 13.43 -1.38
CA GLU A 181 9.05 14.00 -1.67
C GLU A 181 9.01 14.57 -3.11
N PHE A 182 7.94 14.29 -3.84
CA PHE A 182 7.67 14.79 -5.19
C PHE A 182 6.37 15.59 -5.22
N PHE A 183 6.35 16.63 -6.04
CA PHE A 183 5.24 17.57 -6.16
C PHE A 183 4.68 17.57 -7.59
N SER A 184 3.39 17.90 -7.73
CA SER A 184 2.68 17.94 -9.02
C SER A 184 3.10 19.10 -9.95
N ASP A 185 4.14 19.87 -9.61
CA ASP A 185 4.81 20.83 -10.48
C ASP A 185 6.10 20.26 -11.11
N GLY A 186 6.39 18.97 -10.88
CA GLY A 186 7.61 18.30 -11.32
C GLY A 186 8.86 18.62 -10.48
N THR A 187 8.71 19.35 -9.38
CA THR A 187 9.78 19.54 -8.39
C THR A 187 9.84 18.36 -7.42
N SER A 188 10.88 18.36 -6.58
CA SER A 188 11.09 17.35 -5.55
C SER A 188 11.97 17.91 -4.45
N SER A 189 11.90 17.31 -3.27
CA SER A 189 12.91 17.51 -2.23
C SER A 189 14.27 16.95 -2.67
N PRO A 190 15.38 17.35 -2.01
CA PRO A 190 16.54 16.49 -1.86
C PRO A 190 16.16 15.20 -1.11
N PRO A 191 16.93 14.10 -1.24
CA PRO A 191 16.84 12.98 -0.32
C PRO A 191 16.98 13.42 1.15
N MET A 192 16.16 12.87 2.04
CA MET A 192 16.22 13.09 3.49
C MET A 192 16.21 11.77 4.25
N THR A 193 16.76 11.72 5.47
CA THR A 193 16.57 10.57 6.36
C THR A 193 15.08 10.39 6.68
N TRP A 194 14.52 9.21 6.45
CA TRP A 194 13.15 8.91 6.84
C TRP A 194 13.05 8.83 8.37
N ARG A 195 12.17 9.65 8.95
CA ARG A 195 11.97 9.74 10.42
C ARG A 195 10.57 9.28 10.87
N GLY A 196 9.88 8.52 10.03
CA GLY A 196 8.58 7.91 10.40
C GLY A 196 7.44 8.89 10.68
N ARG A 197 7.48 10.13 10.16
CA ARG A 197 6.44 11.14 10.38
C ARG A 197 5.91 11.67 9.05
N TYR A 198 4.72 11.23 8.68
CA TYR A 198 3.88 11.88 7.67
C TYR A 198 2.44 11.92 8.18
N GLU A 199 1.88 13.13 8.35
CA GLU A 199 0.51 13.33 8.82
C GLU A 199 -0.40 13.69 7.64
N ALA A 200 -1.18 12.71 7.15
CA ALA A 200 -2.43 12.95 6.42
C ALA A 200 -3.55 12.20 7.15
N GLY A 201 -4.60 12.93 7.53
CA GLY A 201 -5.52 12.50 8.57
C GLY A 201 -6.32 11.21 8.28
N GLN A 202 -6.86 10.65 9.37
CA GLN A 202 -7.75 9.49 9.45
C GLN A 202 -7.10 8.08 9.38
N ARG A 203 -6.41 7.75 10.49
CA ARG A 203 -6.55 6.53 11.32
C ARG A 203 -7.21 5.29 10.66
N ALA A 204 -6.51 4.15 10.72
CA ALA A 204 -6.95 2.91 11.41
C ALA A 204 -6.54 1.55 10.80
N THR A 205 -5.52 1.46 9.92
CA THR A 205 -4.89 0.17 9.56
C THR A 205 -3.37 0.28 9.45
N SER A 206 -2.64 -0.59 10.18
CA SER A 206 -1.19 -0.74 10.05
C SER A 206 -0.82 -1.23 8.65
N PHE A 207 0.18 -0.59 8.06
CA PHE A 207 0.75 -0.88 6.74
C PHE A 207 2.29 -0.81 6.86
N PRO A 208 3.08 -1.56 6.06
CA PRO A 208 2.69 -2.71 5.25
C PRO A 208 2.16 -3.87 6.10
N LEU A 209 1.68 -4.94 5.46
CA LEU A 209 1.25 -6.15 6.20
C LEU A 209 2.41 -6.97 6.78
N TYR A 210 3.62 -6.80 6.24
CA TYR A 210 4.85 -7.49 6.62
C TYR A 210 6.07 -6.57 6.41
N GLY A 211 7.14 -6.78 7.18
CA GLY A 211 8.29 -5.87 7.25
C GLY A 211 8.14 -4.84 8.36
N ASN A 212 9.00 -3.81 8.37
CA ASN A 212 8.83 -2.68 9.27
C ASN A 212 7.54 -1.92 8.90
N ALA A 213 6.64 -1.74 9.87
CA ALA A 213 5.48 -0.87 9.69
C ALA A 213 5.94 0.58 9.49
N PHE A 214 5.15 1.39 8.78
CA PHE A 214 5.25 2.83 8.96
C PHE A 214 4.94 3.10 10.44
N ALA A 215 5.84 3.80 11.13
CA ALA A 215 5.62 4.20 12.51
C ALA A 215 4.31 4.99 12.61
N ASP A 216 3.53 4.75 13.67
CA ASP A 216 2.24 5.40 13.86
C ASP A 216 2.37 6.93 13.75
N MET A 217 1.48 7.53 12.95
CA MET A 217 1.46 8.96 12.74
C MET A 217 1.25 9.67 14.10
N PRO A 218 2.16 10.56 14.52
CA PRO A 218 1.92 11.38 15.70
C PRO A 218 0.75 12.34 15.46
N GLU A 219 0.01 12.67 16.51
CA GLU A 219 -1.11 13.61 16.41
C GLU A 219 -0.63 15.06 16.51
N ARG A 220 -1.22 15.95 15.68
CA ARG A 220 -1.06 17.40 15.82
C ARG A 220 -1.87 17.93 17.00
N GLU A 221 -1.19 18.66 17.88
CA GLU A 221 -1.76 19.40 19.00
C GLU A 221 -2.37 20.74 18.54
N GLY A 222 -3.68 20.96 18.81
CA GLY A 222 -4.42 22.22 18.62
C GLY A 222 -4.68 22.68 17.17
N GLY A 223 -5.85 23.25 16.83
CA GLY A 223 -7.15 23.49 17.48
C GLY A 223 -8.16 23.82 16.34
N ASP A 224 -9.41 24.25 16.49
CA ASP A 224 -10.30 24.60 17.62
C ASP A 224 -11.74 24.69 16.99
N THR A 225 -12.93 24.72 17.62
CA THR A 225 -13.44 25.04 18.97
C THR A 225 -14.72 24.22 19.27
N ASN A 226 -15.25 24.34 20.50
CA ASN A 226 -16.68 24.26 20.85
C ASN A 226 -17.52 23.02 20.45
N ASP A 227 -17.48 21.97 21.28
CA ASP A 227 -18.71 21.51 21.95
C ASP A 227 -18.42 21.27 23.44
N HIS A 228 -19.32 21.66 24.33
CA HIS A 228 -19.12 21.62 25.78
C HIS A 228 -20.00 20.54 26.42
N SER A 229 -19.47 19.33 26.58
CA SER A 229 -19.97 18.43 27.64
C SER A 229 -18.93 17.47 28.23
N ASN A 230 -18.71 17.66 29.54
CA ASN A 230 -18.35 16.67 30.58
C ASN A 230 -16.88 16.26 30.84
N HIS A 231 -16.31 16.90 31.87
CA HIS A 231 -15.33 16.39 32.86
C HIS A 231 -14.00 15.74 32.40
N THR A 232 -12.90 16.49 32.50
CA THR A 232 -11.58 15.93 32.94
C THR A 232 -10.68 16.92 33.73
N ASP A 233 -11.16 18.12 34.11
CA ASP A 233 -10.32 19.21 34.65
C ASP A 233 -9.66 18.96 36.03
N GLU A 234 -10.01 17.89 36.76
CA GLU A 234 -9.44 17.63 38.09
C GLU A 234 -8.04 16.96 38.09
N LEU A 235 -7.55 16.47 36.94
CA LEU A 235 -6.34 15.64 36.90
C LEU A 235 -5.01 16.37 36.70
N GLN A 236 -4.99 17.63 36.23
CA GLN A 236 -3.73 18.32 35.91
C GLN A 236 -3.12 19.16 37.05
N ALA A 237 -3.85 19.39 38.15
CA ALA A 237 -3.40 20.25 39.25
C ALA A 237 -2.34 19.64 40.21
N ARG A 238 -1.76 18.46 39.90
CA ARG A 238 -0.90 17.70 40.85
C ARG A 238 0.53 17.42 40.41
N ASN A 239 0.92 17.65 39.16
CA ASN A 239 2.16 17.10 38.59
C ASN A 239 3.27 18.12 38.27
N THR A 240 3.21 19.34 38.79
CA THR A 240 4.23 20.40 38.58
C THR A 240 5.44 20.33 39.52
N THR A 241 5.70 19.17 40.15
CA THR A 241 6.92 18.92 40.94
C THR A 241 7.84 17.95 40.19
N PRO A 242 9.13 18.26 39.98
CA PRO A 242 10.04 17.34 39.29
C PRO A 242 10.19 16.00 40.02
N PRO A 243 10.25 14.86 39.30
CA PRO A 243 10.53 13.56 39.93
C PRO A 243 11.95 13.56 40.49
N SER A 244 12.12 13.01 41.69
CA SER A 244 13.44 12.72 42.25
C SER A 244 14.15 11.62 41.42
N PRO A 245 15.49 11.60 41.36
CA PRO A 245 16.22 10.53 40.67
C PRO A 245 15.87 9.16 41.26
N PRO A 246 15.87 8.09 40.45
CA PRO A 246 15.44 6.77 40.89
C PRO A 246 16.38 6.22 41.97
N VAL A 247 15.86 6.08 43.19
CA VAL A 247 16.53 5.36 44.27
C VAL A 247 16.66 3.91 43.85
N THR A 248 17.89 3.44 43.63
CA THR A 248 18.15 2.02 43.36
C THR A 248 17.72 1.22 44.59
N PRO A 249 16.81 0.22 44.46
CA PRO A 249 16.44 -0.60 45.60
C PRO A 249 17.68 -1.36 46.11
N PRO A 250 17.86 -1.49 47.43
CA PRO A 250 18.94 -2.32 47.97
C PRO A 250 18.78 -3.76 47.48
N PRO A 251 19.89 -4.50 47.26
CA PRO A 251 19.82 -5.89 46.82
C PRO A 251 19.04 -6.73 47.85
N PRO A 252 18.30 -7.76 47.41
CA PRO A 252 17.58 -8.64 48.32
C PRO A 252 18.56 -9.31 49.30
N PRO A 253 18.13 -9.57 50.55
CA PRO A 253 18.96 -10.28 51.51
C PRO A 253 19.33 -11.69 50.98
N PRO A 254 20.52 -12.21 51.31
CA PRO A 254 20.92 -13.54 50.89
C PRO A 254 19.95 -14.60 51.44
N PRO A 255 19.75 -15.72 50.72
CA PRO A 255 18.90 -16.80 51.19
C PRO A 255 19.41 -17.36 52.53
N PRO A 256 18.52 -17.85 53.41
CA PRO A 256 18.92 -18.44 54.68
C PRO A 256 19.85 -19.63 54.45
N VAL A 257 21.02 -19.61 55.10
CA VAL A 257 21.98 -20.72 55.05
C VAL A 257 21.31 -21.97 55.61
N SER A 258 21.33 -23.07 54.85
CA SER A 258 20.78 -24.34 55.29
C SER A 258 21.45 -24.79 56.59
N PRO A 259 20.70 -25.35 57.57
CA PRO A 259 21.31 -25.88 58.78
C PRO A 259 22.31 -26.99 58.43
N PRO A 260 23.42 -27.12 59.17
CA PRO A 260 24.38 -28.20 58.93
C PRO A 260 23.69 -29.57 59.08
N PRO A 261 24.12 -30.60 58.34
CA PRO A 261 23.59 -31.94 58.50
C PRO A 261 23.81 -32.44 59.94
N PRO A 262 22.92 -33.29 60.47
CA PRO A 262 23.12 -33.88 61.79
C PRO A 262 24.43 -34.69 61.81
N PRO A 263 25.11 -34.78 62.97
CA PRO A 263 26.31 -35.60 63.10
C PRO A 263 25.98 -37.08 62.78
N PRO A 264 26.94 -37.85 62.23
CA PRO A 264 26.75 -39.27 62.00
C PRO A 264 26.45 -39.99 63.34
N PRO A 265 25.67 -41.09 63.30
CA PRO A 265 25.48 -41.91 64.49
C PRO A 265 26.83 -42.44 65.01
N PRO A 266 26.96 -42.69 66.32
CA PRO A 266 28.15 -43.32 66.87
C PRO A 266 28.37 -44.72 66.25
N PRO A 267 29.62 -45.17 66.13
CA PRO A 267 29.91 -46.53 65.67
C PRO A 267 29.37 -47.59 66.64
N PRO A 268 29.09 -48.81 66.16
CA PRO A 268 28.71 -49.96 66.99
C PRO A 268 29.89 -50.50 67.81
#